data_AF-A0A7Y4QEG1-F1
#
_entry.id   AF-A0A7Y4QEG1-F1
#
_cell.length_a   1.000
_cell.length_b   1.000
_cell.length_c   1.000
_cell.angle_alpha   90.00
_cell.angle_beta   90.00
_cell.angle_gamma   90.00
#
_symmetry.space_group_name_H-M   'P 1'
#
loop_
_entity.id
_entity.type
_entity.pdbx_description
1 polymer ?
#
loop_
_entity_poly.entity_id
_entity_poly.type
_entity_poly.pdbx_seq_one_letter_code
_entity_poly.pdbx_strand_id
1 'polypeptide(L)' 'MSRADTAMDHIHNLYVMQLQILDLLDRELSTPEARREARAQIKEFQHLLRLADWRYMGGEDVLESLKSLPVELEQKLKPR' A
#
# COMPACT_ATOMS: atom_id res chain seq x y z
N MET A 1 -10.54 -6.01 -21.77
CA MET A 1 -9.20 -5.59 -21.30
C MET A 1 -8.22 -6.70 -21.56
N SER A 2 -7.02 -6.36 -22.02
CA SER A 2 -5.92 -7.32 -22.10
C SER A 2 -5.36 -7.61 -20.70
N ARG A 3 -4.61 -8.71 -20.56
CA ARG A 3 -3.91 -9.04 -19.31
C ARG A 3 -2.91 -7.96 -18.90
N ALA A 4 -2.28 -7.31 -19.88
CA ALA A 4 -1.37 -6.20 -19.64
C ALA A 4 -2.13 -4.99 -19.09
N ASP A 5 -3.30 -4.65 -19.64
CA ASP A 5 -4.11 -3.53 -19.15
C ASP A 5 -4.52 -3.75 -17.69
N THR A 6 -5.00 -4.95 -17.33
CA THR A 6 -5.35 -5.28 -15.93
C THR A 6 -4.14 -5.20 -15.00
N ALA A 7 -2.97 -5.68 -15.43
CA ALA A 7 -1.76 -5.60 -14.63
C ALA A 7 -1.33 -4.14 -14.40
N MET A 8 -1.39 -3.31 -15.45
CA MET A 8 -1.08 -1.88 -15.36
C MET A 8 -2.06 -1.13 -14.47
N ASP A 9 -3.36 -1.47 -14.51
CA ASP A 9 -4.36 -0.88 -13.62
C ASP A 9 -4.10 -1.22 -12.14
N HIS A 10 -3.76 -2.48 -11.83
CA HIS A 10 -3.38 -2.86 -10.47
C HIS A 10 -2.15 -2.10 -9.98
N ILE A 11 -1.15 -1.90 -10.84
CA ILE A 11 0.07 -1.17 -10.51
C ILE A 11 -0.21 0.32 -10.33
N HIS A 12 -1.02 0.91 -11.20
CA HIS A 12 -1.46 2.29 -11.05
C HIS A 12 -2.15 2.51 -9.70
N ASN A 13 -3.12 1.65 -9.37
CA ASN A 13 -3.84 1.71 -8.10
C ASN A 13 -2.88 1.52 -6.91
N LEU A 14 -1.91 0.61 -7.02
CA LEU A 14 -0.91 0.38 -5.99
C LEU A 14 -0.06 1.64 -5.75
N TYR A 15 0.41 2.31 -6.81
CA TYR A 15 1.20 3.54 -6.67
C TYR A 15 0.40 4.73 -6.16
N VAL A 16 -0.87 4.88 -6.56
CA VAL A 16 -1.76 5.89 -5.98
C VAL A 16 -1.88 5.68 -4.49
N MET A 17 -2.08 4.43 -4.06
CA MET A 17 -2.26 4.13 -2.66
C MET A 17 -0.95 4.14 -1.85
N GLN A 18 0.20 3.91 -2.49
CA GLN A 18 1.51 4.13 -1.89
C GLN A 18 1.62 5.57 -1.36
N LEU A 19 1.22 6.56 -2.15
CA LEU A 19 1.25 7.97 -1.74
C LEU A 19 0.33 8.22 -0.52
N GLN A 20 -0.82 7.56 -0.46
CA GLN A 20 -1.74 7.64 0.67
C GLN A 20 -1.15 7.01 1.94
N ILE A 21 -0.48 5.86 1.81
CA ILE A 21 0.22 5.21 2.94
C ILE A 21 1.37 6.09 3.45
N LEU A 22 2.11 6.74 2.57
CA LEU A 22 3.17 7.69 2.96
C LEU A 22 2.59 8.89 3.75
N ASP A 23 1.48 9.47 3.29
CA ASP A 23 0.77 10.52 4.04
C ASP A 23 0.34 10.03 5.44
N LEU A 24 -0.19 8.82 5.55
CA LEU A 24 -0.54 8.22 6.85
C LEU A 24 0.68 7.99 7.76
N LEU A 25 1.83 7.65 7.19
CA LEU A 25 3.09 7.50 7.93
C LEU A 25 3.62 8.83 8.47
N ASP A 26 3.24 9.96 7.88
CA ASP A 26 3.60 11.30 8.39
C ASP A 26 2.54 11.89 9.34
N ARG A 27 1.28 11.47 9.24
CA ARG A 27 0.16 12.02 10.04
C ARG A 27 0.07 11.50 11.47
N GLU A 28 -0.46 12.31 12.38
CA GLU A 28 -0.80 11.84 13.72
C GLU A 28 -2.07 10.97 13.70
N LEU A 29 -1.96 9.71 14.13
CA LEU A 29 -3.06 8.74 14.19
C LEU A 29 -3.55 8.56 15.63
N SER A 30 -3.91 9.68 16.27
CA SER A 30 -4.31 9.72 17.69
C SER A 30 -5.77 9.35 17.91
N THR A 31 -6.65 9.57 16.92
CA THR A 31 -8.08 9.27 17.04
C THR A 31 -8.42 7.84 16.62
N PRO A 32 -9.44 7.21 17.22
CA PRO A 32 -9.94 5.90 16.80
C PRO A 32 -10.36 5.86 15.32
N GLU A 33 -10.96 6.94 14.82
CA GLU A 33 -11.41 7.07 13.43
C GLU A 33 -10.23 7.06 12.47
N ALA A 34 -9.19 7.87 12.73
CA ALA A 34 -7.98 7.91 11.91
C ALA A 34 -7.25 6.56 11.90
N ARG A 35 -7.19 5.88 13.06
CA ARG A 35 -6.61 4.53 13.15
C ARG A 35 -7.42 3.51 12.36
N ARG A 36 -8.75 3.60 12.38
CA ARG A 36 -9.63 2.70 11.61
C ARG A 36 -9.44 2.90 10.11
N GLU A 37 -9.38 4.16 9.66
CA GLU A 37 -9.14 4.51 8.27
C GLU A 37 -7.78 3.99 7.80
N ALA A 38 -6.71 4.25 8.57
CA ALA A 38 -5.38 3.76 8.25
C ALA A 38 -5.32 2.22 8.13
N ARG A 39 -6.02 1.49 9.02
CA ARG A 39 -6.13 0.01 8.93
C ARG A 39 -6.84 -0.44 7.66
N ALA A 40 -7.88 0.28 7.23
CA ALA A 40 -8.59 -0.04 5.99
C ALA A 40 -7.68 0.16 4.78
N GLN A 41 -6.96 1.29 4.72
CA GLN A 41 -6.03 1.59 3.63
C GLN A 41 -4.86 0.59 3.56
N ILE A 42 -4.28 0.19 4.70
CA ILE A 42 -3.24 -0.85 4.73
C ILE A 42 -3.74 -2.18 4.16
N LYS A 43 -4.95 -2.59 4.54
CA LYS A 43 -5.52 -3.86 4.09
C LYS A 43 -5.72 -3.87 2.57
N GLU A 44 -6.20 -2.75 2.03
CA GLU A 44 -6.33 -2.58 0.58
C GLU A 44 -4.94 -2.60 -0.08
N PHE A 45 -3.92 -2.03 0.57
CA PHE A 45 -2.57 -1.92 0.00
C PHE A 45 -1.92 -3.29 -0.09
N GLN A 46 -2.05 -4.08 0.97
CA GLN A 46 -1.66 -5.48 0.98
C GLN A 46 -2.44 -6.31 -0.05
N HIS A 47 -3.69 -5.97 -0.36
CA HIS A 47 -4.43 -6.63 -1.42
C HIS A 47 -3.83 -6.32 -2.80
N LEU A 48 -3.60 -5.04 -3.11
CA LEU A 48 -2.98 -4.63 -4.37
C LEU A 48 -1.56 -5.19 -4.53
N LEU A 49 -0.76 -5.25 -3.46
CA LEU A 49 0.57 -5.88 -3.49
C LEU A 49 0.53 -7.35 -3.94
N ARG A 50 -0.54 -8.09 -3.58
CA ARG A 50 -0.71 -9.49 -4.01
C ARG A 50 -1.17 -9.62 -5.45
N LEU A 51 -1.80 -8.59 -5.99
CA LEU A 51 -2.30 -8.55 -7.37
C LEU A 51 -1.28 -7.97 -8.36
N ALA A 52 -0.27 -7.28 -7.84
CA ALA A 52 0.76 -6.63 -8.64
C ALA A 52 1.69 -7.65 -9.30
N ASP A 53 2.04 -7.38 -10.55
CA ASP A 53 2.97 -8.20 -11.33
C ASP A 53 4.26 -7.40 -11.53
N TRP A 54 5.32 -7.80 -10.82
CA TRP A 54 6.61 -7.11 -10.80
C TRP A 54 7.22 -6.90 -12.19
N ARG A 55 6.86 -7.74 -13.17
CA ARG A 55 7.34 -7.63 -14.56
C ARG A 55 6.91 -6.32 -15.23
N TYR A 56 5.86 -5.69 -14.72
CA TYR A 56 5.33 -4.40 -15.21
C TYR A 56 5.67 -3.23 -14.27
N MET A 57 6.39 -3.48 -13.17
CA MET A 57 6.70 -2.47 -12.12
C MET A 57 8.12 -1.91 -12.23
N GLY A 58 8.95 -2.44 -13.12
CA GLY A 58 10.36 -2.09 -13.24
C GLY A 58 11.32 -3.06 -12.54
N GLY A 59 10.80 -4.11 -11.90
CA GLY A 59 11.60 -5.16 -11.26
C GLY A 59 10.94 -5.75 -10.01
N GLU A 60 11.48 -6.88 -9.54
CA GLU A 60 11.08 -7.52 -8.29
C GLU A 60 11.51 -6.70 -7.07
N ASP A 61 12.65 -6.02 -7.15
CA ASP A 61 13.19 -5.11 -6.13
C ASP A 61 12.22 -3.97 -5.78
N VAL A 62 11.54 -3.41 -6.79
CA VAL A 62 10.49 -2.40 -6.57
C VAL A 62 9.35 -2.97 -5.74
N LEU A 63 8.87 -4.17 -6.09
CA LEU A 63 7.79 -4.83 -5.34
C LEU A 63 8.21 -5.16 -3.90
N GLU A 64 9.45 -5.65 -3.70
CA GLU A 64 9.97 -5.92 -2.37
C GLU A 64 10.08 -4.65 -1.52
N SER A 65 10.50 -3.52 -2.10
CA SER A 65 10.57 -2.25 -1.38
C SER A 65 9.18 -1.79 -0.87
N LEU A 66 8.13 -1.98 -1.67
CA LEU A 66 6.77 -1.59 -1.29
C LEU A 66 6.19 -2.45 -0.16
N LYS A 67 6.70 -3.68 0.04
CA LYS A 67 6.25 -4.55 1.13
C LYS A 67 6.64 -4.05 2.51
N SER A 68 7.61 -3.13 2.64
CA SER A 68 7.98 -2.56 3.95
C SER A 68 6.93 -1.59 4.50
N LEU A 69 6.27 -0.83 3.62
CA LEU A 69 5.30 0.21 4.00
C LEU A 69 4.14 -0.28 4.89
N PRO A 70 3.46 -1.41 4.59
CA PRO A 70 2.44 -1.96 5.48
C PRO A 70 3.01 -2.28 6.87
N VAL A 71 4.22 -2.82 6.94
CA VAL A 71 4.87 -3.21 8.21
C VAL A 71 5.13 -1.97 9.06
N GLU A 72 5.67 -0.91 8.46
CA GLU A 72 5.95 0.36 9.13
C GLU A 72 4.66 1.00 9.67
N LEU A 73 3.61 1.05 8.85
CA LEU A 73 2.35 1.66 9.27
C LEU A 73 1.61 0.80 10.32
N GLU A 74 1.68 -0.52 10.23
CA GLU A 74 1.18 -1.43 11.28
C GLU A 74 1.90 -1.22 12.61
N GLN A 75 3.22 -1.02 12.59
CA GLN A 75 4.00 -0.70 13.79
C GLN A 75 3.54 0.63 14.41
N LYS A 76 3.32 1.66 13.59
CA LYS A 76 2.79 2.96 14.05
C LYS A 76 1.39 2.86 14.66
N LEU A 77 0.56 1.92 14.17
CA LEU A 77 -0.80 1.68 14.64
C LEU A 77 -0.91 0.78 15.88
N LYS A 78 0.21 0.21 16.36
CA LYS A 78 0.21 -0.55 17.60
C LYS A 78 -0.18 0.39 18.76
N PRO A 79 -1.08 -0.05 19.66
CA PRO A 79 -1.32 0.69 20.89
C PRO A 79 0.00 0.81 21.66
N ARG A 80 0.32 2.03 22.10
CA ARG A 80 1.41 2.28 23.04
C ARG A 80 1.01 1.80 24.43
#